data_AF-G7TDS1-F1
#
_entry.id   AF-G7TDS1-F1
#
_cell.length_a   1.000
_cell.length_b   1.000
_cell.length_c   1.000
_cell.angle_alpha   90.00
_cell.angle_beta   90.00
_cell.angle_gamma   90.00
#
_symmetry.space_group_name_H-M   'P 1'
#
loop_
_entity.id
_entity.type
_entity.pdbx_description
1 polymer ?
#
loop_
_entity_poly.entity_id
_entity_poly.type
_entity_poly.pdbx_seq_one_letter_code
_entity_poly.pdbx_strand_id
1 'polypeptide(L)' 'MLQDFYVRELAENLMLHLWVDDADAWWQHVHDIGLDAQFGASVSAPEDRPWGARDFTLHDPSGVLWRIGQPL' A
#
# COMPACT_ATOMS: atom_id res chain seq x y z
N MET A 1 -13.14 -10.50 -10.92
CA MET A 1 -14.27 -9.55 -11.07
C MET A 1 -14.23 -8.64 -9.86
N LEU A 2 -14.21 -7.32 -10.02
CA LEU A 2 -14.28 -6.38 -8.90
C LEU A 2 -15.75 -6.29 -8.46
N GLN A 3 -16.02 -6.32 -7.16
CA GLN A 3 -17.39 -6.15 -6.65
C GLN A 3 -17.75 -4.67 -6.69
N ASP A 4 -18.90 -4.34 -7.29
CA ASP A 4 -19.47 -2.98 -7.27
C ASP A 4 -20.21 -2.75 -5.95
N PHE A 5 -19.42 -2.69 -4.86
CA PHE A 5 -19.92 -2.49 -3.51
C PHE A 5 -18.94 -1.62 -2.73
N TYR A 6 -19.27 -0.34 -2.60
CA TYR A 6 -18.47 0.63 -1.86
C TYR A 6 -19.19 1.06 -0.58
N VAL A 7 -18.54 0.80 0.55
CA VAL A 7 -18.94 1.29 1.87
C VAL A 7 -17.77 2.12 2.41
N ARG A 8 -17.94 3.44 2.42
CA ARG A 8 -16.88 4.39 2.79
C ARG A 8 -16.34 4.13 4.19
N GLU A 9 -17.22 3.92 5.15
CA GLU A 9 -16.84 3.70 6.55
C GLU A 9 -15.95 2.46 6.69
N LEU A 10 -16.19 1.43 5.89
CA LEU A 10 -15.32 0.26 5.83
C LEU A 10 -13.99 0.62 5.16
N ALA A 11 -14.02 1.23 3.99
CA ALA A 11 -12.81 1.52 3.21
C ALA A 11 -11.82 2.39 4.01
N GLU A 12 -12.29 3.48 4.62
CA GLU A 12 -11.46 4.40 5.41
C GLU A 12 -10.94 3.80 6.74
N ASN A 13 -11.47 2.65 7.19
CA ASN A 13 -11.04 1.95 8.40
C ASN A 13 -10.40 0.58 8.13
N LEU A 14 -10.28 0.18 6.86
CA LEU A 14 -9.70 -1.10 6.48
C LEU A 14 -8.19 -0.93 6.27
N MET A 15 -7.41 -1.76 6.96
CA MET A 15 -6.00 -1.94 6.67
C MET A 15 -5.72 -3.38 6.26
N LEU A 16 -4.99 -3.55 5.16
CA LEU A 16 -4.51 -4.83 4.67
C LEU A 16 -3.00 -4.89 4.76
N HIS A 17 -2.47 -6.05 5.14
CA HIS A 17 -1.03 -6.32 5.10
C HIS A 17 -0.75 -7.31 3.98
N LEU A 18 0.12 -6.92 3.06
CA LEU A 18 0.60 -7.76 1.97
C LEU A 18 2.10 -8.00 2.12
N TRP A 19 2.48 -9.26 2.32
CA TRP A 19 3.87 -9.67 2.24
C TRP A 19 4.29 -9.87 0.79
N VAL A 20 5.47 -9.37 0.45
CA VAL A 20 6.10 -9.48 -0.86
C VAL A 20 7.56 -9.93 -0.71
N ASP A 21 8.15 -10.41 -1.79
CA ASP A 21 9.54 -10.86 -1.78
C ASP A 21 10.54 -9.68 -1.70
N ASP A 22 10.20 -8.54 -2.30
CA ASP A 22 11.04 -7.33 -2.32
C ASP A 22 10.18 -6.05 -2.15
N ALA A 23 10.22 -5.44 -0.97
CA ALA A 23 9.41 -4.26 -0.65
C ALA A 23 9.90 -2.99 -1.39
N ASP A 24 11.21 -2.83 -1.60
CA ASP A 24 11.77 -1.68 -2.31
C ASP A 24 11.44 -1.73 -3.79
N ALA A 25 11.53 -2.92 -4.41
CA ALA A 25 11.15 -3.10 -5.81
C ALA A 25 9.65 -2.82 -6.03
N TRP A 26 8.79 -3.24 -5.09
CA TRP A 26 7.36 -2.91 -5.14
C TRP A 26 7.11 -1.41 -5.00
N TRP A 27 7.79 -0.76 -4.07
CA TRP A 27 7.71 0.69 -3.89
C TRP A 27 8.13 1.44 -5.16
N GLN A 28 9.26 1.05 -5.76
CA GLN A 28 9.73 1.65 -7.01
C GLN A 28 8.73 1.41 -8.14
N HIS A 29 8.19 0.20 -8.27
CA HIS A 29 7.21 -0.13 -9.29
C HIS A 29 5.96 0.76 -9.20
N VAL A 30 5.47 1.05 -7.99
CA VAL A 30 4.32 1.93 -7.75
C VAL A 30 4.56 3.34 -8.31
N HIS A 31 5.77 3.88 -8.17
CA HIS A 31 6.13 5.17 -8.75
C HIS A 31 6.38 5.10 -10.26
N ASP A 32 6.96 4.01 -10.76
CA ASP A 32 7.24 3.82 -12.20
C ASP A 32 5.95 3.78 -13.03
N ILE A 33 4.88 3.22 -12.47
CA ILE A 33 3.54 3.22 -13.11
C ILE A 33 2.76 4.52 -12.84
N GLY A 34 3.33 5.45 -12.06
CA GLY A 34 2.73 6.73 -11.72
C GLY A 34 1.43 6.61 -10.91
N LEU A 35 1.34 5.62 -10.01
CA LEU A 35 0.10 5.37 -9.28
C LEU A 35 -0.33 6.57 -8.42
N ASP A 36 0.65 7.21 -7.79
CA ASP A 36 0.50 8.44 -7.02
C ASP A 36 0.04 9.62 -7.90
N ALA A 37 0.72 9.83 -9.02
CA ALA A 37 0.46 10.93 -9.94
C ALA A 37 -0.87 10.78 -10.70
N GLN A 38 -1.24 9.56 -11.08
CA GLN A 38 -2.38 9.28 -11.94
C GLN A 38 -3.68 9.07 -11.15
N PHE A 39 -3.60 8.44 -9.98
CA PHE A 39 -4.79 8.01 -9.23
C PHE A 39 -4.93 8.70 -7.87
N GLY A 40 -3.99 9.56 -7.48
CA GLY A 40 -4.04 10.23 -6.18
C GLY A 40 -3.77 9.28 -5.00
N ALA A 41 -3.11 8.15 -5.26
CA ALA A 41 -2.61 7.30 -4.19
C ALA A 41 -1.53 8.02 -3.39
N SER A 42 -1.50 7.81 -2.07
CA SER A 42 -0.45 8.35 -1.21
C SER A 42 0.45 7.22 -0.72
N VAL A 43 1.76 7.36 -0.90
CA VAL A 43 2.73 6.29 -0.68
C VAL A 43 3.85 6.79 0.23
N SER A 44 4.14 6.08 1.32
CA SER A 44 5.29 6.38 2.18
C SER A 44 6.58 5.83 1.60
N ALA A 45 7.74 6.32 2.06
CA ALA A 45 9.01 5.64 1.79
C ALA A 45 9.08 4.28 2.53
N PRO A 46 9.81 3.28 1.99
CA PRO A 46 10.08 2.04 2.71
C PRO A 46 11.07 2.25 3.85
N GLU A 47 10.75 1.70 5.02
CA GLU A 47 11.54 1.85 6.23
C GLU A 47 11.64 0.51 6.98
N ASP A 48 12.77 0.30 7.64
CA ASP A 48 12.97 -0.81 8.55
C ASP A 48 12.24 -0.51 9.86
N ARG A 49 11.44 -1.47 10.32
CA ARG A 49 10.53 -1.28 11.44
C ARG A 49 10.97 -2.05 12.69
N PRO A 50 10.61 -1.58 13.90
CA PRO A 50 10.95 -2.25 15.15
C PRO A 50 10.42 -3.69 15.29
N TRP A 51 9.46 -4.10 14.47
CA TRP A 51 8.87 -5.44 14.45
C TRP A 51 9.53 -6.39 13.43
N GLY A 52 10.71 -6.06 12.90
CA GLY A 52 11.48 -6.97 12.05
C GLY A 52 10.98 -7.06 10.60
N ALA A 53 10.48 -5.94 10.06
CA ALA A 53 10.01 -5.85 8.69
C ALA A 53 10.53 -4.60 8.01
N ARG A 54 10.78 -4.67 6.70
CA ARG A 54 10.93 -3.51 5.83
C ARG A 54 9.62 -3.29 5.12
N ASP A 55 8.94 -2.19 5.40
CA ASP A 55 7.61 -1.92 4.86
C ASP A 55 7.36 -0.45 4.50
N PHE A 56 6.39 -0.23 3.62
CA PHE A 56 5.82 1.08 3.28
C PHE A 56 4.29 1.02 3.33
N THR A 57 3.66 2.19 3.38
CA THR A 57 2.21 2.32 3.30
C THR A 57 1.76 2.89 1.97
N LEU A 58 0.60 2.44 1.51
CA LEU A 58 -0.09 2.95 0.33
C LEU A 58 -1.56 3.18 0.70
N HIS A 59 -2.04 4.41 0.61
CA HIS A 59 -3.46 4.72 0.63
C HIS A 59 -3.98 4.70 -0.81
N ASP A 60 -4.93 3.81 -1.08
CA ASP A 60 -5.56 3.77 -2.40
C ASP A 60 -6.67 4.84 -2.53
N PRO A 61 -7.17 5.09 -3.75
CA PRO A 61 -8.16 6.16 -3.98
C PRO A 61 -9.50 5.93 -3.29
N SER A 62 -9.78 4.71 -2.82
CA SER A 62 -11.01 4.38 -2.08
C SER A 62 -10.88 4.61 -0.57
N GLY A 63 -9.67 4.86 -0.07
CA GLY A 63 -9.39 5.14 1.35
C GLY A 63 -8.79 3.96 2.12
N VAL A 64 -8.64 2.79 1.50
CA VAL A 64 -8.04 1.61 2.14
C VAL A 64 -6.55 1.84 2.35
N LEU A 65 -6.06 1.48 3.54
CA LEU A 65 -4.64 1.49 3.86
C LEU A 65 -4.02 0.12 3.56
N TRP A 66 -3.02 0.10 2.69
CA TRP A 66 -2.19 -1.05 2.43
C TRP A 66 -0.86 -0.88 3.15
N ARG A 67 -0.45 -1.89 3.91
CA ARG A 67 0.94 -2.06 4.35
C ARG A 67 1.57 -3.14 3.49
N ILE A 68 2.63 -2.79 2.77
CA ILE A 68 3.33 -3.69 1.87
C ILE A 68 4.77 -3.81 2.37
N GLY A 69 5.25 -5.03 2.58
CA GLY A 69 6.57 -5.23 3.15
C GLY A 69 7.13 -6.63 2.97
N GLN A 70 8.32 -6.83 3.51
CA GLN A 70 9.03 -8.11 3.64
C GLN A 70 9.64 -8.24 5.04
N PRO A 71 9.84 -9.46 5.58
CA PRO A 71 10.63 -9.65 6.79
C PRO A 71 12.06 -9.16 6.59
N LEU A 72 12.67 -8.63 7.66
CA LEU A 72 14.10 -8.30 7.70
C LEU A 72 14.97 -9.56 7.89
#